data_AF-A0A0Q4NJ96-F1
#
_entry.id   AF-A0A0Q4NJ96-F1
#
_cell.length_a   1.000
_cell.length_b   1.000
_cell.length_c   1.000
_cell.angle_alpha   90.00
_cell.angle_beta   90.00
_cell.angle_gamma   90.00
#
_symmetry.space_group_name_H-M   'P 1'
#
loop_
_entity.id
_entity.type
_entity.pdbx_description
1 polymer ?
#
loop_
_entity_poly.entity_id
_entity_poly.type
_entity_poly.pdbx_seq_one_letter_code
_entity_poly.pdbx_strand_id
1 'polypeptide(L)'
;MDNEISYPPTYYLIHLVDEEAIKVLKLYDSQSHGRHDYVMASRKQWQNASEATAYGLKLAQQHGLTFKHDRSVDDESYRESMLLD
;
A
#
# COMPACT_ATOMS: atom_id res chain seq x y z
N MET A 1 27.62 -10.21 -16.86
CA MET A 1 27.23 -9.54 -15.60
C MET A 1 25.83 -9.04 -15.83
N ASP A 2 24.86 -9.81 -15.37
CA ASP A 2 23.44 -9.48 -15.44
C ASP A 2 23.21 -8.18 -14.67
N ASN A 3 22.90 -7.11 -15.39
CA ASN A 3 22.25 -5.95 -14.80
C ASN A 3 20.81 -6.39 -14.50
N GLU A 4 20.60 -7.02 -13.35
CA GLU A 4 19.26 -7.04 -12.74
C GLU A 4 18.89 -5.58 -12.48
N ILE A 5 18.14 -4.97 -13.41
CA ILE A 5 17.49 -3.69 -13.19
C ILE A 5 16.47 -3.94 -12.08
N SER A 6 16.93 -3.80 -10.84
CA SER A 6 16.07 -3.87 -9.65
C SER A 6 15.20 -2.63 -9.69
N TYR A 7 14.01 -2.77 -10.30
CA TYR A 7 13.02 -1.72 -10.28
C TYR A 7 12.61 -1.49 -8.83
N PRO A 8 12.70 -0.24 -8.32
CA PRO A 8 12.30 0.04 -6.96
C PRO A 8 10.81 -0.32 -6.79
N PRO A 9 10.43 -0.92 -5.65
CA PRO A 9 9.05 -1.29 -5.43
C PRO A 9 8.18 -0.03 -5.36
N THR A 10 6.97 -0.12 -5.93
CA THR A 10 6.00 0.96 -5.84
C THR A 10 4.83 0.52 -4.95
N TYR A 11 4.45 1.37 -4.00
CA TYR A 11 3.39 1.11 -3.05
C TYR A 11 2.10 1.81 -3.47
N TYR A 12 0.99 1.11 -3.31
CA TYR A 12 -0.35 1.53 -3.70
C TYR A 12 -1.33 1.35 -2.55
N LEU A 13 -2.38 2.17 -2.53
CA LEU A 13 -3.49 2.02 -1.60
C LEU A 13 -4.68 1.41 -2.32
N ILE A 14 -5.10 0.24 -1.83
CA ILE A 14 -6.20 -0.55 -2.37
C ILE A 14 -7.39 -0.42 -1.42
N HIS A 15 -8.57 -0.24 -1.97
CA HIS A 15 -9.84 -0.30 -1.24
C HIS A 15 -10.39 -1.73 -1.33
N LEU A 16 -10.45 -2.39 -0.19
CA LEU A 16 -11.10 -3.69 0.01
C LEU A 16 -12.58 -3.43 0.31
N VAL A 17 -13.38 -3.37 -0.76
CA VAL A 17 -14.80 -2.96 -0.69
C VAL A 17 -15.60 -3.87 0.25
N ASP A 18 -15.40 -5.19 0.19
CA ASP A 18 -16.12 -6.15 1.02
C ASP A 18 -15.75 -6.06 2.51
N GLU A 19 -14.59 -5.51 2.83
CA GLU A 19 -14.06 -5.40 4.19
C GLU A 19 -14.14 -3.98 4.75
N GLU A 20 -14.68 -3.03 3.98
CA GLU A 20 -14.69 -1.59 4.26
C GLU A 20 -13.32 -1.10 4.77
N ALA A 21 -12.26 -1.50 4.05
CA ALA A 21 -10.89 -1.30 4.49
C ALA A 21 -9.95 -0.79 3.39
N ILE A 22 -8.93 -0.04 3.78
CA ILE A 22 -7.83 0.38 2.90
C ILE A 22 -6.58 -0.42 3.24
N LYS A 23 -5.95 -1.02 2.24
CA LYS A 23 -4.71 -1.80 2.37
C LYS A 23 -3.56 -1.19 1.56
N VAL A 24 -2.36 -1.15 2.15
CA VAL A 24 -1.12 -0.88 1.39
C VAL A 24 -0.67 -2.15 0.69
N LEU A 25 -0.38 -2.05 -0.60
CA LEU A 25 0.13 -3.14 -1.42
C LEU A 25 1.44 -2.74 -2.09
N LYS A 26 2.42 -3.64 -2.08
CA LYS A 26 3.69 -3.51 -2.80
C LYS A 26 3.53 -4.14 -4.19
N LEU A 27 3.72 -3.34 -5.24
CA LEU A 27 3.69 -3.81 -6.63
C LEU A 27 5.03 -3.51 -7.31
N TYR A 28 5.47 -4.45 -8.13
CA TYR A 28 6.63 -4.28 -9.02
C TYR A 28 6.12 -3.98 -10.43
N ASP A 29 6.77 -3.07 -11.16
CA ASP A 29 6.38 -2.73 -12.54
C ASP A 29 6.38 -3.94 -13.48
N SER A 30 7.20 -4.96 -13.20
CA SER A 30 7.22 -6.24 -13.91
C SER A 30 5.98 -7.12 -13.68
N GLN A 31 5.13 -6.78 -12.70
CA GLN A 31 3.86 -7.45 -12.40
C GLN A 31 2.65 -6.59 -12.80
N SER A 32 2.74 -5.92 -13.96
CA SER A 32 1.75 -4.94 -14.45
C SER A 32 0.31 -5.50 -14.60
N HIS A 33 0.12 -6.81 -14.50
CA HIS A 33 -1.20 -7.44 -14.45
C HIS A 33 -1.95 -7.14 -13.13
N GLY A 34 -1.25 -7.03 -11.99
CA GLY A 34 -1.91 -6.98 -10.69
C GLY A 34 -2.71 -5.70 -10.43
N ARG A 35 -2.35 -4.55 -11.02
CA ARG A 35 -2.98 -3.27 -10.67
C ARG A 35 -4.43 -3.13 -11.18
N HIS A 36 -4.78 -3.82 -12.26
CA HIS A 36 -6.13 -3.77 -12.82
C HIS A 36 -7.16 -4.56 -12.01
N ASP A 37 -6.71 -5.50 -11.18
CA ASP A 37 -7.56 -6.38 -10.39
C ASP A 37 -8.06 -5.72 -9.09
N TYR A 38 -7.54 -4.54 -8.75
CA TYR A 38 -7.81 -3.87 -7.49
C TYR A 38 -8.57 -2.56 -7.66
N VAL A 39 -9.53 -2.31 -6.77
CA VAL A 39 -10.15 -0.99 -6.61
C VAL A 39 -9.16 -0.08 -5.89
N MET A 40 -8.64 0.94 -6.56
CA MET A 40 -7.69 1.87 -5.95
C MET A 40 -8.39 2.82 -4.96
N ALA A 41 -7.90 2.90 -3.73
CA ALA A 41 -8.29 3.94 -2.78
C ALA A 41 -7.67 5.30 -3.14
N SER A 42 -6.50 5.30 -3.81
CA SER A 42 -5.86 6.49 -4.34
C SER A 42 -5.14 6.20 -5.65
N ARG A 43 -5.13 7.18 -6.56
CA ARG A 43 -4.32 7.13 -7.80
C ARG A 43 -2.85 7.47 -7.58
N LYS A 44 -2.50 7.99 -6.38
CA LYS A 44 -1.13 8.32 -6.03
C LYS A 44 -0.31 7.04 -5.85
N GLN A 45 0.96 7.14 -6.18
CA GLN A 45 1.96 6.09 -6.04
C GLN A 45 3.04 6.56 -5.08
N TRP A 46 3.60 5.64 -4.32
CA TRP A 46 4.67 5.95 -3.37
C TRP A 46 5.87 5.05 -3.61
N GLN A 47 7.06 5.61 -3.49
CA GLN A 47 8.32 4.85 -3.50
C GLN A 47 8.70 4.38 -2.08
N ASN A 48 7.99 4.85 -1.05
CA ASN A 48 8.22 4.56 0.36
C ASN A 48 6.93 4.02 1.01
N ALA A 49 7.04 2.89 1.71
CA ALA A 49 5.92 2.25 2.41
C ALA A 49 5.38 3.10 3.56
N SER A 50 6.23 3.81 4.31
CA SER A 50 5.82 4.64 5.45
C SER A 50 4.95 5.81 5.00
N GLU A 51 5.31 6.47 3.90
CA GLU A 51 4.49 7.55 3.33
C GLU A 51 3.13 7.04 2.81
N ALA A 52 3.12 5.85 2.18
CA ALA A 52 1.88 5.21 1.74
C ALA A 52 0.99 4.87 2.95
N THR A 53 1.59 4.35 4.01
CA THR A 53 0.93 3.96 5.26
C THR A 53 0.32 5.15 5.98
N ALA A 54 1.11 6.20 6.21
CA ALA A 54 0.64 7.42 6.85
C ALA A 54 -0.52 8.08 6.08
N TYR A 55 -0.47 8.04 4.74
CA TYR A 55 -1.58 8.54 3.93
C TYR A 55 -2.80 7.61 3.97
N GLY A 56 -2.59 6.29 3.93
CA GLY A 56 -3.65 5.30 4.01
C GLY A 56 -4.42 5.35 5.32
N LEU A 57 -3.74 5.54 6.45
CA LEU A 57 -4.35 5.76 7.77
C LEU A 57 -5.24 7.01 7.77
N LYS A 58 -4.73 8.14 7.27
CA LYS A 58 -5.50 9.38 7.17
C LYS A 58 -6.73 9.21 6.29
N LEU A 59 -6.57 8.53 5.16
CA LEU A 59 -7.67 8.28 4.22
C LEU A 59 -8.73 7.37 4.87
N ALA A 60 -8.31 6.33 5.57
CA ALA A 60 -9.22 5.44 6.29
C ALA A 60 -10.02 6.20 7.36
N GLN A 61 -9.35 7.02 8.17
CA GLN A 61 -9.98 7.88 9.18
C GLN A 61 -10.98 8.88 8.57
N GLN A 62 -10.64 9.51 7.44
CA GLN A 62 -11.51 10.47 6.76
C GLN A 62 -12.79 9.85 6.21
N HIS A 63 -12.72 8.59 5.80
CA HIS A 63 -13.83 7.87 5.18
C HIS A 63 -14.54 6.88 6.13
N GLY A 64 -14.12 6.80 7.39
CA GLY A 64 -14.68 5.85 8.36
C GLY A 64 -14.39 4.38 8.02
N LEU A 65 -13.28 4.12 7.33
CA LEU A 65 -12.84 2.79 6.92
C LEU A 65 -11.76 2.27 7.87
N THR A 66 -11.55 0.96 7.85
CA THR A 66 -10.43 0.33 8.58
C THR A 66 -9.15 0.41 7.76
N PHE A 67 -8.01 0.71 8.39
CA PHE A 67 -6.71 0.59 7.71
C PHE A 67 -6.09 -0.79 7.97
N LYS A 68 -5.57 -1.44 6.93
CA LYS A 68 -4.89 -2.73 7.03
C LYS A 68 -3.48 -2.62 6.46
N HIS A 69 -2.49 -3.05 7.24
CA HIS A 69 -1.11 -3.15 6.77
C HIS A 69 -0.64 -4.60 6.87
N ASP A 70 0.01 -5.08 5.82
CA ASP A 70 0.61 -6.41 5.80
C ASP A 70 2.06 -6.31 6.23
N ARG A 71 2.47 -7.11 7.21
CA ARG A 71 3.86 -7.14 7.69
C ARG A 71 4.87 -7.47 6.59
N SER A 72 4.44 -8.21 5.56
CA SER A 72 5.30 -8.58 4.42
C SER A 72 5.62 -7.42 3.47
N VAL A 73 4.88 -6.31 3.55
CA VAL A 73 5.12 -5.11 2.73
C VAL A 73 6.35 -4.36 3.24
N ASP A 74 6.36 -4.06 4.54
CA ASP A 74 7.44 -3.41 5.27
C ASP A 74 7.20 -3.54 6.79
N ASP A 75 8.17 -4.08 7.54
CA ASP A 75 8.02 -4.35 8.99
C ASP A 75 7.99 -3.06 9.82
N GLU A 76 8.76 -2.05 9.42
CA GLU A 76 8.84 -0.76 10.10
C GLU A 76 7.52 0.00 9.98
N SER A 77 7.02 0.18 8.74
CA SER A 77 5.72 0.82 8.46
C SER A 77 4.55 0.05 9.08
N TYR A 78 4.61 -1.28 9.14
CA TYR A 78 3.62 -2.09 9.85
C TYR A 78 3.56 -1.72 11.33
N ARG A 79 4.72 -1.63 12.01
CA ARG A 79 4.78 -1.23 13.43
C ARG A 79 4.30 0.20 13.64
N GLU A 80 4.62 1.11 12.73
CA GLU A 80 4.10 2.49 12.77
C GLU A 80 2.58 2.51 12.65
N SER A 81 2.00 1.69 11.77
CA SER A 81 0.55 1.66 11.61
C SER A 81 -0.20 1.21 12.86
N MET A 82 0.35 0.25 13.61
CA MET A 82 -0.21 -0.24 14.88
C MET A 82 -0.16 0.80 16.01
N LEU A 83 0.70 1.82 15.89
CA LEU A 83 0.84 2.89 16.89
C LEU A 83 -0.08 4.08 16.60
N LEU A 84 -0.62 4.17 15.39
CA LEU A 84 -1.39 5.31 14.88
C LEU A 84 -2.90 5.02 14.74
N ASP A 85 -3.30 3.75 14.88
CA ASP A 85 -4.69 3.28 15.00
C ASP A 85 -5.21 3.45 16.44
#